data_AF-A0A1H5Z454-F1
#
_entry.id   AF-A0A1H5Z454-F1
#
_cell.length_a   1.000
_cell.length_b   1.000
_cell.length_c   1.000
_cell.angle_alpha   90.00
_cell.angle_beta   90.00
_cell.angle_gamma   90.00
#
_symmetry.space_group_name_H-M   'P 1'
#
loop_
_entity.id
_entity.type
_entity.pdbx_description
1 polymer ?
#
loop_
_entity_poly.entity_id
_entity_poly.type
_entity_poly.pdbx_seq_one_letter_code
_entity_poly.pdbx_strand_id
1 'polypeptide(L)'
;MASALHLLVRLVHVLGMAVLLGGAVVGWRTLRAEDRDPRPALRRYEWWFWGSIGVLIATGVGNLGALGPPRPATRWGSILTIKLLVVGGVVVLSAVRSLAVGRLDDSEAIRSTTRDRLRVLYAATGWGLGATVALAEVLAHG
;
A
#
# COMPACT_ATOMS: atom_id res chain seq x y z
N MET A 1 22.33 -7.55 -19.72
CA MET A 1 21.33 -6.48 -19.51
C MET A 1 20.04 -6.98 -18.88
N ALA A 2 19.44 -8.09 -19.34
CA ALA A 2 18.18 -8.62 -18.79
C ALA A 2 18.21 -8.94 -17.28
N SER A 3 19.31 -9.53 -16.77
CA SER A 3 19.46 -9.86 -15.33
C SER A 3 19.48 -8.61 -14.44
N ALA A 4 20.18 -7.54 -14.86
CA ALA A 4 20.24 -6.29 -14.13
C ALA A 4 18.88 -5.58 -14.05
N LEU A 5 18.11 -5.59 -15.15
CA LEU A 5 16.76 -5.04 -15.18
C LEU A 5 15.80 -5.83 -14.26
N HIS A 6 15.89 -7.16 -14.26
CA HIS A 6 15.07 -7.99 -13.38
C HIS A 6 15.38 -7.74 -11.89
N LEU A 7 16.66 -7.59 -11.53
CA LEU A 7 17.08 -7.20 -10.18
C LEU A 7 16.58 -5.81 -9.80
N LEU A 8 16.64 -4.85 -10.72
CA LEU A 8 16.14 -3.49 -10.50
C LEU A 8 14.63 -3.50 -10.21
N VAL A 9 13.84 -4.23 -11.01
CA VAL A 9 12.38 -4.35 -10.79
C VAL A 9 12.08 -4.97 -9.41
N ARG A 10 12.82 -6.01 -9.03
CA ARG A 10 12.69 -6.62 -7.69
C ARG A 10 13.07 -5.64 -6.57
N LEU A 11 14.17 -4.92 -6.71
CA LEU A 11 14.61 -3.93 -5.73
C LEU A 11 13.56 -2.83 -5.56
N VAL A 12 13.04 -2.30 -6.68
CA VAL A 12 11.95 -1.32 -6.70
C VAL A 12 10.71 -1.86 -5.99
N HIS A 13 10.36 -3.14 -6.20
CA HIS A 13 9.24 -3.76 -5.50
C HIS A 13 9.44 -3.80 -3.99
N VAL A 14 10.62 -4.24 -3.54
CA VAL A 14 10.95 -4.33 -2.11
C VAL A 14 10.97 -2.94 -1.47
N LEU A 15 11.62 -1.96 -2.09
CA LEU A 15 11.70 -0.59 -1.59
C LEU A 15 10.31 0.06 -1.55
N GLY A 16 9.54 -0.08 -2.64
CA GLY A 16 8.16 0.41 -2.69
C GLY A 16 7.33 -0.20 -1.57
N MET A 17 7.37 -1.53 -1.39
CA MET A 17 6.63 -2.21 -0.33
C MET A 17 7.07 -1.77 1.08
N ALA A 18 8.38 -1.56 1.29
CA ALA A 18 8.92 -1.07 2.55
C ALA A 18 8.39 0.34 2.88
N VAL A 19 8.30 1.23 1.89
CA VAL A 19 7.70 2.57 2.06
C VAL A 19 6.21 2.46 2.37
N LEU A 20 5.46 1.65 1.62
CA LEU A 20 4.02 1.50 1.80
C LEU A 20 3.67 0.95 3.18
N LEU A 21 4.27 -0.20 3.54
CA LEU A 21 3.99 -0.91 4.78
C LEU A 21 4.59 -0.19 5.98
N GLY A 22 5.88 0.19 5.89
CA GLY A 22 6.58 0.90 6.95
C GLY A 22 5.91 2.23 7.27
N GLY A 23 5.54 3.00 6.25
CA GLY A 23 4.82 4.26 6.44
C GLY A 23 3.41 4.08 7.00
N ALA A 24 2.70 3.00 6.65
CA ALA A 24 1.40 2.67 7.26
C ALA A 24 1.54 2.40 8.77
N VAL A 25 2.54 1.62 9.16
CA VAL A 25 2.85 1.31 10.56
C VAL A 25 3.29 2.56 11.33
N VAL A 26 4.15 3.39 10.72
CA VAL A 26 4.59 4.65 11.33
C VAL A 26 3.40 5.59 11.50
N GLY A 27 2.53 5.76 10.50
CA GLY A 27 1.34 6.60 10.58
C GLY A 27 0.36 6.13 11.66
N TRP A 28 0.16 4.82 11.78
CA TRP A 28 -0.63 4.23 12.86
C TRP A 28 -0.04 4.50 14.25
N ARG A 29 1.29 4.37 14.40
CA ARG A 29 2.00 4.64 15.64
C ARG A 29 1.99 6.13 16.00
N THR A 30 2.23 7.03 15.04
CA THR A 30 2.22 8.48 15.28
C THR A 30 0.85 8.96 15.70
N LEU A 31 -0.22 8.38 15.15
CA LEU A 31 -1.57 8.67 15.61
C LEU A 31 -1.83 8.19 17.04
N ARG A 32 -1.09 7.19 17.56
CA ARG A 32 -1.19 6.71 18.95
C ARG A 32 -0.36 7.50 19.95
N ALA A 33 0.76 8.07 19.51
CA ALA A 33 1.52 9.00 20.33
C ALA A 33 0.76 10.33 20.41
N GLU A 34 0.41 10.79 21.61
CA GLU A 34 -0.31 12.07 21.78
C GLU A 34 0.65 13.27 21.85
N ASP A 35 1.95 12.98 21.90
CA ASP A 35 3.00 13.94 22.25
C ASP A 35 3.42 14.86 21.10
N ARG A 36 2.99 14.57 19.86
CA ARG A 36 3.41 15.30 18.64
C ARG A 36 2.25 15.46 17.66
N ASP A 37 2.28 16.55 16.90
CA ASP A 37 1.36 16.76 15.79
C ASP A 37 1.62 15.73 14.67
N PRO A 38 0.65 14.84 14.36
CA PRO A 38 0.85 13.83 13.32
C PRO A 38 0.75 14.41 11.90
N ARG A 39 0.14 15.59 11.69
CA ARG A 39 -0.24 16.12 10.36
C ARG A 39 0.92 16.14 9.35
N PRO A 40 2.12 16.68 9.66
CA PRO A 40 3.21 16.74 8.69
C PRO A 40 3.70 15.36 8.25
N ALA A 41 3.75 14.41 9.20
CA ALA A 41 4.19 13.04 8.93
C ALA A 41 3.18 12.29 8.06
N LEU A 42 1.87 12.42 8.36
CA LEU A 42 0.82 11.78 7.59
C LEU A 42 0.78 12.34 6.16
N ARG A 43 0.79 13.66 5.99
CA ARG A 43 0.79 14.30 4.65
C ARG A 43 1.99 13.88 3.80
N ARG A 44 3.18 13.84 4.40
CA ARG A 44 4.40 13.38 3.72
C ARG A 44 4.30 11.91 3.31
N TYR A 45 3.76 11.07 4.19
CA TYR A 45 3.53 9.66 3.87
C TYR A 45 2.55 9.49 2.72
N GLU A 46 1.42 10.22 2.68
CA GLU A 46 0.46 10.11 1.56
C GLU A 46 1.13 10.36 0.21
N TRP A 47 2.02 11.36 0.12
CA TRP A 47 2.77 11.64 -1.11
C TRP A 47 3.66 10.47 -1.53
N TRP A 48 4.47 9.95 -0.61
CA TRP A 48 5.33 8.79 -0.87
C TRP A 48 4.55 7.51 -1.15
N PHE A 49 3.38 7.37 -0.52
CA PHE A 49 2.47 6.25 -0.72
C PHE A 49 1.98 6.20 -2.18
N TRP A 50 1.45 7.31 -2.70
CA TRP A 50 0.95 7.36 -4.07
C TRP A 50 2.06 7.21 -5.10
N GLY A 51 3.22 7.84 -4.87
CA GLY A 51 4.40 7.64 -5.72
C GLY A 51 4.82 6.17 -5.78
N SER A 52 4.91 5.50 -4.62
CA SER A 52 5.30 4.10 -4.52
C SER A 52 4.26 3.16 -5.14
N ILE A 53 2.97 3.38 -4.89
CA ILE A 53 1.88 2.62 -5.51
C ILE A 53 1.91 2.75 -7.03
N GLY A 54 2.11 3.97 -7.56
CA GLY A 54 2.18 4.18 -9.01
C GLY A 54 3.31 3.38 -9.65
N VAL A 55 4.50 3.39 -9.05
CA VAL A 55 5.66 2.61 -9.52
C VAL A 55 5.40 1.10 -9.45
N LEU A 56 4.82 0.61 -8.35
CA LEU A 56 4.51 -0.82 -8.19
C LEU A 56 3.45 -1.29 -9.19
N ILE A 57 2.42 -0.47 -9.45
CA ILE A 57 1.40 -0.80 -10.45
C ILE A 57 2.01 -0.81 -11.85
N ALA A 58 2.78 0.23 -12.22
CA ALA A 58 3.41 0.30 -13.53
C ALA A 58 4.32 -0.90 -13.82
N THR A 59 5.16 -1.26 -12.85
CA THR A 59 6.06 -2.42 -12.96
C THR A 59 5.32 -3.76 -12.86
N GLY A 60 4.25 -3.85 -12.06
CA GLY A 60 3.39 -5.03 -11.95
C GLY A 60 2.60 -5.33 -13.22
N VAL A 61 2.01 -4.31 -13.86
CA VAL A 61 1.29 -4.44 -15.14
C VAL A 61 2.24 -4.88 -16.25
N GLY A 62 3.44 -4.30 -16.31
CA GLY A 62 4.47 -4.72 -17.26
C GLY A 62 4.83 -6.21 -17.13
N ASN A 63 4.98 -6.69 -15.89
CA ASN A 63 5.23 -8.12 -15.62
C ASN A 63 4.07 -9.02 -16.05
N LEU A 64 2.82 -8.61 -15.81
CA LEU A 64 1.64 -9.36 -16.26
C LEU A 64 1.56 -9.44 -17.79
N GLY A 65 1.86 -8.34 -18.48
CA GLY A 65 1.89 -8.29 -19.94
C GLY A 65 2.95 -9.22 -20.54
N ALA A 66 4.09 -9.38 -19.88
CA ALA A 66 5.18 -10.26 -20.31
C ALA A 66 4.91 -11.76 -20.06
N LEU A 67 4.21 -12.09 -18.95
CA LEU A 67 3.93 -13.48 -18.58
C LEU A 67 2.72 -14.09 -19.32
N GLY A 68 1.91 -13.27 -19.97
CA GLY A 68 0.66 -13.67 -20.62
C GLY A 68 -0.47 -13.89 -19.60
N PRO A 69 -1.72 -13.50 -19.91
CA PRO A 69 -2.82 -13.61 -18.95
C PRO A 69 -3.16 -15.08 -18.71
N PRO A 70 -3.12 -15.57 -17.47
CA PRO A 70 -3.64 -16.90 -17.19
C PRO A 70 -5.14 -16.93 -17.39
N ARG A 71 -5.68 -18.07 -17.83
CA ARG A 71 -7.11 -18.27 -17.75
C ARG A 71 -7.53 -18.18 -16.26
N PRO A 72 -8.52 -17.33 -15.90
CA PRO A 72 -8.96 -17.15 -14.51
C PRO A 72 -9.37 -18.46 -13.81
N ALA A 73 -9.76 -19.48 -14.57
CA ALA A 73 -10.14 -20.79 -14.07
C ALA A 73 -8.97 -21.66 -13.56
N THR A 74 -7.72 -21.21 -13.71
CA THR A 74 -6.55 -21.90 -13.15
C THR A 74 -6.31 -21.48 -11.70
N ARG A 75 -5.75 -22.36 -10.87
CA ARG A 75 -5.39 -22.03 -9.47
C ARG A 75 -4.53 -20.76 -9.38
N TRP A 76 -3.56 -20.62 -10.30
CA TRP A 76 -2.71 -19.43 -10.40
C TRP A 76 -3.50 -18.18 -10.81
N GLY A 77 -4.41 -18.29 -11.77
CA GLY A 77 -5.32 -17.21 -12.18
C GLY A 77 -6.21 -16.73 -11.02
N SER A 78 -6.82 -17.66 -10.28
CA SER A 78 -7.65 -17.33 -9.10
C SER A 78 -6.86 -16.57 -8.02
N ILE A 79 -5.66 -17.05 -7.66
CA ILE A 79 -4.84 -16.38 -6.63
C ILE A 79 -4.40 -14.99 -7.10
N LEU A 80 -4.03 -14.85 -8.37
CA LEU A 80 -3.73 -13.55 -8.96
C LEU A 80 -4.93 -12.61 -8.92
N THR A 81 -6.13 -13.08 -9.28
CA THR A 81 -7.36 -12.29 -9.19
C THR A 81 -7.63 -11.83 -7.76
N ILE A 82 -7.48 -12.72 -6.76
CA ILE A 82 -7.62 -12.36 -5.34
C ILE A 82 -6.60 -11.29 -4.96
N LYS A 83 -5.34 -11.43 -5.36
CA LYS A 83 -4.30 -10.42 -5.11
C LYS A 83 -4.67 -9.07 -5.72
N LEU A 84 -5.18 -9.03 -6.95
CA LEU A 84 -5.61 -7.80 -7.61
C LEU A 84 -6.81 -7.16 -6.91
N LEU A 85 -7.77 -7.97 -6.44
CA LEU A 85 -8.91 -7.48 -5.65
C LEU A 85 -8.44 -6.88 -4.32
N VAL A 86 -7.51 -7.54 -3.62
CA VAL A 86 -6.91 -7.02 -2.38
C VAL A 86 -6.18 -5.70 -2.64
N VAL A 87 -5.35 -5.63 -3.68
CA VAL A 87 -4.65 -4.39 -4.06
C VAL A 87 -5.64 -3.28 -4.41
N GLY A 88 -6.68 -3.57 -5.19
CA GLY A 88 -7.74 -2.62 -5.51
C GLY A 88 -8.45 -2.09 -4.26
N GLY A 89 -8.79 -2.98 -3.33
CA GLY A 89 -9.37 -2.62 -2.03
C GLY A 89 -8.43 -1.72 -1.21
N VAL A 90 -7.14 -2.04 -1.18
CA VAL A 90 -6.12 -1.21 -0.51
C VAL A 90 -6.04 0.18 -1.15
N VAL A 91 -6.10 0.29 -2.48
CA VAL A 91 -6.05 1.57 -3.19
C VAL A 91 -7.28 2.42 -2.86
N VAL A 92 -8.48 1.84 -2.89
CA VAL A 92 -9.73 2.55 -2.53
C VAL A 92 -9.70 3.01 -1.07
N LEU A 93 -9.34 2.11 -0.16
CA LEU A 93 -9.17 2.42 1.26
C LEU A 93 -8.16 3.56 1.47
N SER A 94 -7.04 3.52 0.73
CA SER A 94 -5.99 4.51 0.82
C SER A 94 -6.43 5.86 0.25
N ALA A 95 -7.26 5.89 -0.80
CA ALA A 95 -7.88 7.12 -1.28
C ALA A 95 -8.78 7.76 -0.22
N VAL A 96 -9.63 6.96 0.45
CA VAL A 96 -10.44 7.44 1.58
C VAL A 96 -9.55 7.99 2.70
N ARG A 97 -8.47 7.27 3.04
CA ARG A 97 -7.48 7.70 4.03
C ARG A 97 -6.81 9.02 3.64
N SER A 98 -6.30 9.16 2.41
CA SER A 98 -5.66 10.39 1.93
C SER A 98 -6.63 11.57 1.92
N LEU A 99 -7.88 11.36 1.52
CA LEU A 99 -8.92 12.39 1.57
C LEU A 99 -9.26 12.79 3.02
N ALA A 100 -9.21 11.85 3.97
CA ALA A 100 -9.39 12.17 5.39
C ALA A 100 -8.21 12.97 5.95
N VAL A 101 -6.96 12.63 5.57
CA VAL A 101 -5.75 13.38 5.93
C VAL A 101 -5.76 14.79 5.32
N GLY A 102 -6.20 14.92 4.07
CA GLY A 102 -6.29 16.21 3.37
C GLY A 102 -7.35 17.16 3.94
N ARG A 103 -8.33 16.64 4.69
CA ARG A 103 -9.34 17.44 5.40
C ARG A 103 -8.91 17.88 6.81
N LEU A 104 -7.73 17.47 7.27
CA LEU A 104 -7.21 17.94 8.56
C LEU A 104 -6.83 19.41 8.41
N ASP A 105 -7.55 20.28 9.12
CA ASP A 105 -7.23 21.70 9.25
C ASP A 105 -5.99 21.87 10.13
N ASP A 106 -5.13 22.85 9.80
CA ASP A 106 -3.93 23.19 10.57
C ASP A 106 -4.28 24.04 11.81
N SER A 107 -5.41 24.75 11.80
CA SER A 107 -5.84 25.62 12.90
C SER A 107 -6.72 24.94 13.95
N GLU A 108 -7.35 23.79 13.64
CA GLU A 108 -8.23 23.07 14.57
C GLU A 108 -7.51 21.87 15.22
N ALA A 109 -7.78 21.63 16.51
CA ALA A 109 -7.34 20.41 17.17
C ALA A 109 -8.03 19.19 16.56
N ILE A 110 -7.27 18.12 16.29
CA ILE A 110 -7.82 16.89 15.71
C ILE A 110 -8.77 16.24 16.73
N ARG A 111 -10.07 16.20 16.41
CA ARG A 111 -11.07 15.48 17.20
C ARG A 111 -10.68 14.01 17.41
N SER A 112 -10.89 13.51 18.63
CA SER A 112 -10.56 12.11 19.00
C SER A 112 -11.17 11.09 18.04
N THR A 113 -12.44 11.26 17.66
CA THR A 113 -13.13 10.40 16.69
C THR A 113 -12.44 10.38 15.31
N THR A 114 -11.95 11.52 14.84
CA THR A 114 -11.22 11.61 13.56
C THR A 114 -9.87 10.90 13.67
N ARG A 115 -9.16 11.11 14.79
CA ARG A 115 -7.89 10.43 15.09
C ARG A 115 -8.08 8.91 15.12
N ASP A 116 -9.11 8.40 15.77
CA ASP A 116 -9.40 6.96 15.85
C ASP A 116 -9.78 6.36 14.50
N ARG A 117 -10.60 7.05 13.70
CA ARG A 117 -10.89 6.63 12.33
C ARG A 117 -9.62 6.54 11.49
N LEU A 118 -8.75 7.54 11.56
CA LEU A 118 -7.46 7.51 10.86
C LEU A 118 -6.60 6.34 11.34
N ARG A 119 -6.53 6.08 12.66
CA ARG A 119 -5.79 4.93 13.21
C ARG A 119 -6.29 3.63 12.57
N VAL A 120 -7.60 3.43 12.48
CA VAL A 120 -8.19 2.24 11.85
C VAL A 120 -7.85 2.17 10.36
N LEU A 121 -7.95 3.27 9.61
CA LEU A 121 -7.63 3.30 8.18
C LEU A 121 -6.15 2.97 7.90
N TYR A 122 -5.23 3.49 8.71
CA TYR A 122 -3.80 3.17 8.62
C TYR A 122 -3.52 1.70 8.97
N ALA A 123 -4.14 1.18 10.03
CA ALA A 123 -4.01 -0.23 10.40
C ALA A 123 -4.57 -1.16 9.31
N ALA A 124 -5.76 -0.87 8.79
CA ALA A 124 -6.39 -1.63 7.71
C ALA A 124 -5.55 -1.60 6.42
N THR A 125 -4.90 -0.46 6.11
CA THR A 125 -3.94 -0.39 5.00
C THR A 125 -2.76 -1.33 5.26
N GLY A 126 -2.16 -1.28 6.45
CA GLY A 126 -1.04 -2.16 6.81
C GLY A 126 -1.39 -3.64 6.70
N TRP A 127 -2.57 -4.05 7.17
CA TRP A 127 -3.05 -5.43 7.04
C TRP A 127 -3.30 -5.84 5.58
N GLY A 128 -3.93 -4.98 4.77
CA GLY A 128 -4.15 -5.26 3.35
C GLY A 128 -2.84 -5.38 2.55
N LEU A 129 -1.86 -4.54 2.89
CA LEU A 129 -0.50 -4.62 2.36
C LEU A 129 0.19 -5.93 2.78
N GLY A 130 0.09 -6.32 4.05
CA GLY A 130 0.59 -7.61 4.54
C GLY A 130 -0.04 -8.81 3.81
N ALA A 131 -1.37 -8.78 3.61
CA ALA A 131 -2.08 -9.79 2.84
C ALA A 131 -1.60 -9.86 1.38
N THR A 132 -1.28 -8.72 0.76
CA THR A 132 -0.73 -8.67 -0.60
C THR A 132 0.63 -9.38 -0.70
N VAL A 133 1.48 -9.23 0.32
CA VAL A 133 2.78 -9.91 0.39
C VAL A 133 2.60 -11.41 0.63
N ALA A 134 1.74 -11.80 1.56
CA ALA A 134 1.44 -13.22 1.82
C ALA A 134 0.89 -13.92 0.56
N LEU A 135 -0.03 -13.29 -0.17
CA LEU A 135 -0.53 -13.82 -1.44
C LEU A 135 0.57 -13.91 -2.52
N ALA A 136 1.54 -12.99 -2.51
CA ALA A 136 2.68 -13.06 -3.41
C ALA A 136 3.59 -14.25 -3.10
N GLU A 137 3.76 -14.59 -1.83
CA GLU A 137 4.53 -15.77 -1.40
C GLU A 137 3.85 -17.07 -1.83
N VAL A 138 2.52 -17.16 -1.69
CA VAL A 138 1.75 -18.32 -2.17
C VAL A 138 1.93 -18.49 -3.68
N LEU A 139 1.84 -17.41 -4.46
CA LEU A 139 2.10 -17.44 -5.90
C LEU A 139 3.52 -17.90 -6.26
N ALA A 140 4.50 -17.65 -5.40
CA ALA A 140 5.89 -18.00 -5.62
C ALA A 140 6.20 -19.48 -5.33
N HIS A 141 5.45 -20.11 -4.41
CA HIS A 141 5.71 -21.48 -3.94
C HIS A 141 4.70 -22.52 -4.44
N GLY A 142 3.56 -22.11 -5.01
CA GLY A 142 2.57 -23.00 -5.62
C GLY A 142 1.35 -23.26 -4.77
#